data_AF-A0A4Y2A4Y0-F1
#
_entry.id   AF-A0A4Y2A4Y0-F1
#
_cell.length_a   1.000
_cell.length_b   1.000
_cell.length_c   1.000
_cell.angle_alpha   90.00
_cell.angle_beta   90.00
_cell.angle_gamma   90.00
#
_symmetry.space_group_name_H-M   'P 1'
#
loop_
_entity.id
_entity.type
_entity.pdbx_description
1 polymer ?
#
loop_
_entity_poly.entity_id
_entity_poly.type
_entity_poly.pdbx_seq_one_letter_code
_entity_poly.pdbx_strand_id
1 'polypeptide(L)'
;MISLDVKNAFNSINWTDIMQLLIKYKVPLKLLRLFNSFLSERTVVLEDGTRWEYNVGVPQGSSCGPILWLLVANEALRSFIENENVLVQAFADDFVILLKATASYKFSDMSKDIMLQFEQWASTYNLKFSESKSKYIMFKVSKNITHFPGIYLYEKRISYTNDLKYLGIVFDPGFTFMTHLNRVQEKIIKINENLRRIRATWGIRPEMTKEIYLTILERIILYGVEIWYRDKVKMNMKLLQIQRYPLLSITRTYKTTSNEALQVLSGCIPLDLKAQMQVEIDSKIRGVVSFADPSVIDFEKEEKIPPWEVIRINWNFFREVNKHFSIFTDGSKMNGRVGCAFVLYVDNIETNSFMFRLSDNCSVFMAEVYAIYKAVEEIRIRNLHCVDIISDSRSALMALNSLRERRNFINEIKRKVIAHQGIINFKWVRAHRGTAGNERADVLAKTACEKEIVDVFFDTTKAEIKFDSKRQALSLWQERWTLSRKGTITKKFFNKVSLKRVKVDFYINQIYTGHGIFRTYQNRFFDKSIECHSGEAVGDAEHVLLRCKLWEPDRESPRLNFNLSLLELLRVVKFRQFCRFVIQSLLNLEIT
;
A
#
# COMPACT_ATOMS: atom_id res chain seq x y z
N MET A 1 -24.68 -6.69 14.09
CA MET A 1 -23.28 -6.63 14.55
C MET A 1 -23.25 -5.93 15.89
N ILE A 2 -22.71 -6.60 16.90
CA ILE A 2 -22.58 -6.10 18.27
C ILE A 2 -21.08 -5.94 18.52
N SER A 3 -20.67 -4.78 19.03
CA SER A 3 -19.28 -4.50 19.43
C SER A 3 -19.24 -4.44 20.95
N LEU A 4 -18.33 -5.21 21.55
CA LEU A 4 -18.06 -5.25 22.97
C LEU A 4 -16.65 -4.72 23.25
N ASP A 5 -16.54 -3.84 24.24
CA ASP A 5 -15.29 -3.19 24.68
C ASP A 5 -14.93 -3.69 26.08
N VAL A 6 -13.74 -4.27 26.26
CA VAL A 6 -13.27 -4.73 27.57
C VAL A 6 -12.66 -3.54 28.34
N LYS A 7 -13.13 -3.29 29.56
CA LYS A 7 -12.56 -2.27 30.44
C LYS A 7 -11.17 -2.68 30.90
N ASN A 8 -10.19 -1.83 30.59
CA ASN A 8 -8.83 -1.94 31.13
C ASN A 8 -8.18 -3.32 30.90
N ALA A 9 -8.46 -3.94 29.75
CA ALA A 9 -8.10 -5.31 29.39
C ALA A 9 -6.70 -5.75 29.85
N PHE A 10 -5.67 -5.02 29.42
CA PHE A 10 -4.27 -5.38 29.69
C PHE A 10 -3.88 -5.31 31.16
N ASN A 11 -4.50 -4.45 31.96
CA ASN A 11 -4.09 -4.21 33.34
C ASN A 11 -4.81 -5.11 34.36
N SER A 12 -5.83 -5.87 33.92
CA SER A 12 -6.74 -6.59 34.82
C SER A 12 -6.47 -8.10 34.91
N ILE A 13 -5.67 -8.68 34.02
CA ILE A 13 -5.45 -10.14 33.97
C ILE A 13 -4.50 -10.62 35.07
N ASN A 14 -4.83 -11.67 35.79
CA ASN A 14 -3.91 -12.25 36.77
C ASN A 14 -2.78 -13.06 36.08
N TRP A 15 -1.56 -12.98 36.61
CA TRP A 15 -0.44 -13.75 36.08
C TRP A 15 -0.59 -15.26 36.24
N THR A 16 -1.28 -15.70 37.29
CA THR A 16 -1.61 -17.11 37.52
C THR A 16 -2.38 -17.70 36.34
N ASP A 17 -3.36 -16.95 35.83
CA ASP A 17 -4.21 -17.38 34.71
C ASP A 17 -3.38 -17.49 33.43
N ILE A 18 -2.49 -16.51 33.19
CA ILE A 18 -1.55 -16.55 32.07
C ILE A 18 -0.64 -17.79 32.14
N MET A 19 -0.07 -18.08 33.31
CA MET A 19 0.82 -19.23 33.49
C MET A 19 0.08 -20.55 33.28
N GLN A 20 -1.15 -20.69 33.79
CA GLN A 20 -2.00 -21.85 33.56
C GLN A 20 -2.32 -22.03 32.07
N LEU A 21 -2.62 -20.94 31.36
CA LEU A 21 -2.84 -20.99 29.91
C LEU A 21 -1.59 -21.42 29.16
N LEU A 22 -0.41 -20.87 29.46
CA LEU A 22 0.83 -21.29 28.80
C LEU A 22 1.10 -22.80 28.97
N ILE A 23 0.79 -23.36 30.14
CA ILE A 23 0.86 -24.81 30.39
C ILE A 23 -0.19 -25.55 29.54
N LYS A 24 -1.44 -25.09 29.53
CA LYS A 24 -2.54 -25.64 28.72
C LYS A 24 -2.19 -25.67 27.22
N TYR A 25 -1.54 -24.63 26.72
CA TYR A 25 -1.08 -24.51 25.33
C TYR A 25 0.23 -25.27 25.04
N LYS A 26 0.73 -26.07 26.00
CA LYS A 26 1.94 -26.91 25.86
C LYS A 26 3.19 -26.11 25.45
N VAL A 27 3.33 -24.89 25.96
CA VAL A 27 4.52 -24.08 25.72
C VAL A 27 5.75 -24.78 26.34
N PRO A 28 6.89 -24.87 25.63
CA PRO A 28 8.10 -25.52 26.14
C PRO A 28 8.54 -24.99 27.50
N LEU A 29 9.02 -25.89 28.38
CA LEU A 29 9.40 -25.57 29.76
C LEU A 29 10.41 -24.42 29.88
N LYS A 30 11.35 -24.32 28.94
CA LYS A 30 12.33 -23.22 28.89
C LYS A 30 11.65 -21.85 28.73
N LEU A 31 10.63 -21.75 27.89
CA LEU A 31 9.87 -20.53 27.68
C LEU A 31 8.94 -20.23 28.86
N LEU A 32 8.35 -21.27 29.48
CA LEU A 32 7.56 -21.10 30.72
C LEU A 32 8.39 -20.46 31.84
N ARG A 33 9.64 -20.92 32.03
CA ARG A 33 10.55 -20.32 33.03
C ARG A 33 10.86 -18.86 32.71
N LEU A 34 11.04 -18.53 31.43
CA LEU A 34 11.28 -17.16 30.98
C LEU A 34 10.06 -16.27 31.24
N PHE A 35 8.85 -16.74 30.93
CA PHE A 35 7.62 -15.99 31.21
C PHE A 35 7.38 -15.83 32.71
N ASN A 36 7.66 -16.86 33.51
CA ASN A 36 7.56 -16.77 34.97
C ASN A 36 8.49 -15.68 35.51
N SER A 37 9.79 -15.73 35.15
CA SER A 37 10.76 -14.70 35.51
C SER A 37 10.37 -13.31 34.98
N PHE A 38 9.80 -13.23 33.78
CA PHE A 38 9.35 -11.96 33.20
C PHE A 38 8.18 -11.35 33.98
N LEU A 39 7.28 -12.16 34.52
CA LEU A 39 6.13 -11.69 35.27
C LEU A 39 6.49 -11.43 36.73
N SER A 40 7.22 -12.31 37.42
CA SER A 40 7.51 -12.21 38.86
C SER A 40 8.28 -10.94 39.30
N GLU A 41 8.13 -10.60 40.59
CA GLU A 41 8.93 -9.59 41.32
C GLU A 41 8.92 -8.17 40.71
N ARG A 42 7.78 -7.75 40.14
CA ARG A 42 7.65 -6.38 39.62
C ARG A 42 7.15 -5.41 40.68
N THR A 43 7.76 -4.23 40.68
CA THR A 43 7.32 -3.09 41.48
C THR A 43 7.15 -1.87 40.59
N VAL A 44 6.18 -1.02 40.92
CA VAL A 44 6.03 0.33 40.37
C VAL A 44 6.46 1.31 41.45
N VAL A 45 7.29 2.29 41.08
CA VAL A 45 7.65 3.40 41.97
C VAL A 45 6.69 4.54 41.70
N LEU A 46 5.92 4.94 42.71
CA LEU A 46 5.00 6.07 42.64
C LEU A 46 5.78 7.39 42.76
N GLU A 47 5.15 8.52 42.43
CA GLU A 47 5.81 9.85 42.44
C GLU A 47 6.33 10.25 43.83
N ASP A 48 5.73 9.72 44.89
CA ASP A 48 6.15 9.91 46.28
C ASP A 48 7.30 8.99 46.72
N GLY A 49 7.80 8.13 45.81
CA GLY A 49 8.87 7.18 46.06
C GLY A 49 8.42 5.84 46.68
N THR A 50 7.13 5.65 46.97
CA THR A 50 6.63 4.36 47.45
C THR A 50 6.69 3.29 46.37
N ARG A 51 7.02 2.07 46.78
CA ARG A 51 7.06 0.89 45.90
C ARG A 51 5.77 0.12 46.08
N TRP A 52 5.03 -0.07 45.00
CA TRP A 52 3.86 -0.92 44.95
C TRP A 52 4.18 -2.21 44.20
N GLU A 53 4.00 -3.35 44.85
CA GLU A 53 4.14 -4.66 44.22
C GLU A 53 3.01 -4.88 43.23
N TYR A 54 3.39 -5.09 41.97
CA TYR A 54 2.47 -5.28 40.86
C TYR A 54 2.36 -6.78 40.58
N ASN A 55 1.16 -7.35 40.64
CA ASN A 55 0.91 -8.80 40.51
C ASN A 55 -0.19 -9.16 39.50
N VAL A 56 -0.71 -8.16 38.80
CA VAL A 56 -1.77 -8.28 37.79
C VAL A 56 -1.38 -7.50 36.55
N GLY A 57 -2.00 -7.80 35.43
CA GLY A 57 -1.84 -7.09 34.18
C GLY A 57 -0.58 -7.47 33.40
N VAL A 58 -0.63 -7.25 32.10
CA VAL A 58 0.49 -7.48 31.20
C VAL A 58 1.18 -6.15 30.95
N PRO A 59 2.51 -6.03 31.18
CA PRO A 59 3.19 -4.74 31.09
C PRO A 59 2.95 -4.04 29.76
N GLN A 60 2.25 -2.91 29.80
CA GLN A 60 1.92 -2.15 28.60
C GLN A 60 3.21 -1.63 27.95
N GLY A 61 3.35 -1.84 26.63
CA GLY A 61 4.59 -1.53 25.91
C GLY A 61 5.62 -2.66 25.85
N SER A 62 5.40 -3.78 26.56
CA SER A 62 6.23 -4.98 26.39
C SER A 62 5.91 -5.71 25.07
N SER A 63 6.93 -6.31 24.44
CA SER A 63 6.76 -7.06 23.18
C SER A 63 5.90 -8.32 23.34
N CYS A 64 5.95 -8.95 24.52
CA CYS A 64 5.16 -10.15 24.82
C CYS A 64 3.72 -9.82 25.22
N GLY A 65 3.42 -8.56 25.56
CA GLY A 65 2.16 -8.22 26.18
C GLY A 65 0.91 -8.56 25.36
N PRO A 66 0.87 -8.16 24.08
CA PRO A 66 -0.21 -8.55 23.17
C PRO A 66 -0.37 -10.06 23.01
N ILE A 67 0.73 -10.83 23.03
CA ILE A 67 0.66 -12.30 22.87
C ILE A 67 -0.02 -12.93 24.09
N LEU A 68 0.33 -12.49 25.29
CA LEU A 68 -0.28 -13.01 26.52
C LEU A 68 -1.77 -12.64 26.61
N TRP A 69 -2.13 -11.41 26.19
CA TRP A 69 -3.55 -11.02 26.06
C TRP A 69 -4.30 -11.93 25.08
N LEU A 70 -3.71 -12.22 23.92
CA LEU A 70 -4.33 -13.09 22.91
C LEU A 70 -4.61 -14.50 23.44
N LEU A 71 -3.80 -15.04 24.36
CA LEU A 71 -4.10 -16.34 24.99
C LEU A 71 -5.43 -16.30 25.75
N VAL A 72 -5.65 -15.22 26.53
CA VAL A 72 -6.87 -15.03 27.34
C VAL A 72 -8.08 -14.77 26.44
N ALA A 73 -7.94 -13.88 25.44
CA ALA A 73 -9.00 -13.58 24.48
C ALA A 73 -9.39 -14.82 23.66
N ASN A 74 -8.42 -15.68 23.33
CA ASN A 74 -8.67 -16.92 22.58
C ASN A 74 -9.50 -17.94 23.37
N GLU A 75 -9.46 -17.90 24.71
CA GLU A 75 -10.36 -18.74 25.53
C GLU A 75 -11.81 -18.31 25.41
N ALA A 76 -12.08 -17.00 25.26
CA ALA A 76 -13.41 -16.50 24.94
C ALA A 76 -13.83 -17.01 23.56
N LEU A 77 -12.99 -16.87 22.54
CA LEU A 77 -13.34 -17.31 21.18
C LEU A 77 -13.62 -18.82 21.11
N ARG A 78 -12.85 -19.63 21.85
CA ARG A 78 -13.03 -21.09 21.89
C ARG A 78 -14.28 -21.55 22.63
N SER A 79 -14.90 -20.72 23.46
CA SER A 79 -16.18 -21.09 24.10
C SER A 79 -17.38 -20.99 23.16
N PHE A 80 -17.23 -20.32 22.01
CA PHE A 80 -18.30 -20.17 21.04
C PHE A 80 -18.20 -21.21 19.92
N ILE A 81 -19.34 -21.82 19.60
CA ILE A 81 -19.46 -22.69 18.43
C ILE A 81 -19.97 -21.83 17.27
N GLU A 82 -19.08 -21.48 16.35
CA GLU A 82 -19.44 -20.78 15.13
C GLU A 82 -20.44 -21.59 14.31
N ASN A 83 -21.45 -20.91 13.80
CA ASN A 83 -22.45 -21.50 12.90
C ASN A 83 -22.91 -20.45 11.88
N GLU A 84 -23.76 -20.82 10.94
CA GLU A 84 -24.22 -19.92 9.87
C GLU A 84 -24.91 -18.63 10.37
N ASN A 85 -25.40 -18.62 11.61
CA ASN A 85 -26.13 -17.50 12.19
C ASN A 85 -25.32 -16.72 13.23
N VAL A 86 -24.19 -17.25 13.72
CA VAL A 86 -23.36 -16.65 14.76
C VAL A 86 -21.89 -16.76 14.39
N LEU A 87 -21.24 -15.61 14.30
CA LEU A 87 -19.79 -15.49 14.14
C LEU A 87 -19.25 -14.53 15.19
N VAL A 88 -18.24 -14.96 15.94
CA VAL A 88 -17.58 -14.16 16.96
C VAL A 88 -16.14 -13.92 16.55
N GLN A 89 -15.72 -12.67 16.52
CA GLN A 89 -14.37 -12.28 16.16
C GLN A 89 -13.79 -11.34 17.21
N ALA A 90 -12.49 -11.40 17.43
CA ALA A 90 -11.78 -10.46 18.28
C ALA A 90 -10.56 -9.89 17.56
N PHE A 91 -10.22 -8.64 17.86
CA PHE A 91 -8.96 -8.04 17.47
C PHE A 91 -8.44 -7.19 18.64
N ALA A 92 -7.27 -7.56 19.17
CA ALA A 92 -6.81 -7.04 20.45
C ALA A 92 -7.92 -7.19 21.51
N ASP A 93 -8.34 -6.11 22.16
CA ASP A 93 -9.37 -6.04 23.20
C ASP A 93 -10.81 -5.82 22.67
N ASP A 94 -10.96 -5.55 21.37
CA ASP A 94 -12.27 -5.38 20.73
C ASP A 94 -12.88 -6.73 20.32
N PHE A 95 -14.06 -7.05 20.85
CA PHE A 95 -14.86 -8.21 20.42
C PHE A 95 -16.04 -7.76 19.55
N VAL A 96 -16.29 -8.51 18.47
CA VAL A 96 -17.42 -8.29 17.58
C VAL A 96 -18.21 -9.58 17.38
N ILE A 97 -19.52 -9.47 17.51
CA ILE A 97 -20.46 -10.57 17.31
C ILE A 97 -21.34 -10.22 16.09
N LEU A 98 -21.32 -11.11 15.11
CA LEU A 98 -22.18 -11.06 13.94
C LEU A 98 -23.29 -12.09 14.14
N LEU A 99 -24.52 -11.57 14.20
CA LEU A 99 -25.73 -12.36 14.27
C LEU A 99 -26.49 -12.22 12.95
N LYS A 100 -27.10 -13.30 12.49
CA LYS A 100 -28.00 -13.33 11.34
C LYS A 100 -29.31 -13.99 11.75
N ALA A 101 -30.43 -13.29 11.55
CA ALA A 101 -31.76 -13.80 11.79
C ALA A 101 -32.79 -13.10 10.90
N THR A 102 -33.97 -13.72 10.75
CA THR A 102 -35.07 -13.19 9.93
C THR A 102 -36.03 -12.26 10.68
N ALA A 103 -35.95 -12.20 12.02
CA ALA A 103 -36.84 -11.40 12.87
C ALA A 103 -36.10 -10.82 14.09
N SER A 104 -36.57 -9.68 14.59
CA SER A 104 -35.94 -8.95 15.70
C SER A 104 -35.86 -9.76 17.00
N TYR A 105 -36.94 -10.46 17.38
CA TYR A 105 -36.97 -11.25 18.62
C TYR A 105 -35.93 -12.37 18.64
N LYS A 106 -35.67 -13.01 17.49
CA LYS A 106 -34.63 -14.04 17.35
C LYS A 106 -33.22 -13.50 17.65
N PHE A 107 -32.94 -12.25 17.29
CA PHE A 107 -31.68 -11.60 17.68
C PHE A 107 -31.59 -11.43 19.19
N SER A 108 -32.67 -10.99 19.84
CA SER A 108 -32.72 -10.87 21.31
C SER A 108 -32.46 -12.21 21.97
N ASP A 109 -33.12 -13.29 21.52
CA ASP A 109 -32.98 -14.63 22.10
C ASP A 109 -31.57 -15.20 21.89
N MET A 110 -31.04 -15.17 20.67
CA MET A 110 -29.67 -15.61 20.39
C MET A 110 -28.62 -14.82 21.19
N SER A 111 -28.88 -13.51 21.39
CA SER A 111 -27.92 -12.67 22.12
C SER A 111 -27.84 -13.00 23.60
N LYS A 112 -28.89 -13.54 24.23
CA LYS A 112 -28.90 -13.85 25.67
C LYS A 112 -27.80 -14.84 26.04
N ASP A 113 -27.77 -16.00 25.38
CA ASP A 113 -26.81 -17.06 25.67
C ASP A 113 -25.38 -16.61 25.37
N ILE A 114 -25.19 -15.86 24.28
CA ILE A 114 -23.88 -15.33 23.88
C ILE A 114 -23.36 -14.31 24.89
N MET A 115 -24.20 -13.38 25.33
CA MET A 115 -23.82 -12.37 26.33
C MET A 115 -23.50 -13.04 27.66
N LEU A 116 -24.30 -14.01 28.10
CA LEU A 116 -24.04 -14.76 29.32
C LEU A 116 -22.69 -15.49 29.29
N GLN A 117 -22.34 -16.13 28.17
CA GLN A 117 -21.03 -16.76 28.00
C GLN A 117 -19.88 -15.76 28.07
N PHE A 118 -20.02 -14.59 27.44
CA PHE A 118 -19.04 -13.51 27.55
C PHE A 118 -18.91 -12.98 28.97
N GLU A 119 -20.02 -12.81 29.70
CA GLU A 119 -20.03 -12.37 31.09
C GLU A 119 -19.35 -13.38 32.02
N GLN A 120 -19.62 -14.68 31.82
CA GLN A 120 -18.96 -15.77 32.54
C GLN A 120 -17.46 -15.80 32.27
N TRP A 121 -17.05 -15.75 31.00
CA TRP A 121 -15.63 -15.68 30.62
C TRP A 121 -14.95 -14.47 31.26
N ALA A 122 -15.59 -13.29 31.19
CA ALA A 122 -15.04 -12.09 31.78
C ALA A 122 -14.88 -12.25 33.29
N SER A 123 -15.87 -12.82 33.98
CA SER A 123 -15.79 -13.13 35.42
C SER A 123 -14.65 -14.09 35.75
N THR A 124 -14.45 -15.16 34.96
CA THR A 124 -13.36 -16.13 35.16
C THR A 124 -11.98 -15.49 35.15
N TYR A 125 -11.75 -14.51 34.28
CA TYR A 125 -10.45 -13.83 34.13
C TYR A 125 -10.39 -12.46 34.84
N ASN A 126 -11.34 -12.17 35.73
CA ASN A 126 -11.43 -10.88 36.45
C ASN A 126 -11.49 -9.64 35.51
N LEU A 127 -12.17 -9.80 34.39
CA LEU A 127 -12.42 -8.77 33.38
C LEU A 127 -13.86 -8.23 33.48
N LYS A 128 -14.09 -7.05 32.90
CA LYS A 128 -15.44 -6.48 32.79
C LYS A 128 -15.62 -5.77 31.46
N PHE A 129 -16.77 -5.94 30.82
CA PHE A 129 -17.12 -5.16 29.64
C PHE A 129 -17.62 -3.75 29.98
N SER A 130 -17.46 -2.82 29.04
CA SER A 130 -17.96 -1.46 29.13
C SER A 130 -19.35 -1.34 28.53
N GLU A 131 -20.37 -1.23 29.38
CA GLU A 131 -21.78 -1.17 28.94
C GLU A 131 -22.05 0.09 28.10
N SER A 132 -21.42 1.21 28.46
CA SER A 132 -21.61 2.50 27.77
C SER A 132 -20.87 2.61 26.42
N LYS A 133 -19.82 1.80 26.23
CA LYS A 133 -19.03 1.78 24.98
C LYS A 133 -19.47 0.66 24.06
N SER A 134 -20.04 -0.40 24.61
CA SER A 134 -20.64 -1.49 23.86
C SER A 134 -21.87 -0.99 23.11
N LYS A 135 -21.93 -1.28 21.81
CA LYS A 135 -22.94 -0.77 20.89
C LYS A 135 -23.29 -1.82 19.87
N TYR A 136 -24.47 -1.72 19.27
CA TYR A 136 -24.81 -2.55 18.13
C TYR A 136 -25.36 -1.74 16.96
N ILE A 137 -25.19 -2.30 15.77
CA ILE A 137 -25.73 -1.84 14.50
C ILE A 137 -26.44 -2.99 13.80
N MET A 138 -27.50 -2.67 13.08
CA MET A 138 -28.26 -3.62 12.26
C MET A 138 -28.04 -3.33 10.79
N PHE A 139 -27.79 -4.38 10.02
CA PHE A 139 -27.67 -4.31 8.58
C PHE A 139 -28.94 -4.86 7.93
N LYS A 140 -29.48 -4.12 6.95
CA LYS A 140 -30.67 -4.56 6.20
C LYS A 140 -30.23 -5.44 5.03
N VAL A 141 -30.88 -6.59 4.86
CA VAL A 141 -30.66 -7.45 3.68
C VAL A 141 -31.75 -7.23 2.62
N SER A 142 -33.03 -7.12 3.00
CA SER A 142 -34.13 -6.92 2.04
C SER A 142 -35.32 -6.13 2.60
N LYS A 143 -35.76 -6.42 3.83
CA LYS A 143 -36.91 -5.76 4.46
C LYS A 143 -36.49 -4.55 5.30
N ASN A 144 -37.41 -3.59 5.42
CA ASN A 144 -37.27 -2.51 6.39
C ASN A 144 -37.34 -3.06 7.82
N ILE A 145 -36.48 -2.55 8.68
CA ILE A 145 -36.47 -2.89 10.11
C ILE A 145 -37.66 -2.17 10.74
N THR A 146 -38.60 -2.93 11.28
CA THR A 146 -39.78 -2.42 11.99
C THR A 146 -39.54 -2.35 13.50
N HIS A 147 -38.73 -3.26 14.05
CA HIS A 147 -38.42 -3.32 15.48
C HIS A 147 -36.93 -3.59 15.71
N PHE A 148 -36.35 -2.89 16.69
CA PHE A 148 -34.97 -3.10 17.12
C PHE A 148 -34.92 -4.07 18.31
N PRO A 149 -34.01 -5.07 18.29
CA PRO A 149 -33.91 -6.06 19.35
C PRO A 149 -33.50 -5.45 20.69
N GLY A 150 -33.91 -6.11 21.77
CA GLY A 150 -33.43 -5.84 23.13
C GLY A 150 -32.21 -6.72 23.38
N ILE A 151 -31.01 -6.15 23.28
CA ILE A 151 -29.75 -6.83 23.58
C ILE A 151 -29.26 -6.29 24.92
N TYR A 152 -28.90 -7.18 25.83
CA TYR A 152 -28.54 -6.84 27.21
C TYR A 152 -27.15 -7.37 27.56
N LEU A 153 -26.40 -6.59 28.33
CA LEU A 153 -25.09 -6.94 28.89
C LEU A 153 -25.07 -6.45 30.33
N TYR A 154 -24.82 -7.36 31.26
CA TYR A 154 -24.98 -7.17 32.71
C TYR A 154 -26.36 -6.57 33.04
N GLU A 155 -27.42 -7.15 32.46
CA GLU A 155 -28.82 -6.71 32.56
C GLU A 155 -29.11 -5.30 32.03
N LYS A 156 -28.10 -4.59 31.49
CA LYS A 156 -28.26 -3.26 30.89
C LYS A 156 -28.42 -3.36 29.39
N ARG A 157 -29.39 -2.63 28.84
CA ARG A 157 -29.66 -2.64 27.40
C ARG A 157 -28.51 -1.95 26.65
N ILE A 158 -27.91 -2.66 25.70
CA ILE A 158 -26.93 -2.11 24.76
C ILE A 158 -27.64 -1.14 23.80
N SER A 159 -27.01 0.02 23.56
CA SER A 159 -27.57 1.03 22.66
C SER A 159 -27.45 0.66 21.18
N TYR A 160 -28.55 0.86 20.43
CA TYR A 160 -28.55 0.82 18.97
C TYR A 160 -27.93 2.11 18.41
N THR A 161 -27.17 1.99 17.32
CA THR A 161 -26.57 3.13 16.62
C THR A 161 -26.69 3.01 15.10
N ASN A 162 -26.82 4.16 14.43
CA ASN A 162 -26.83 4.26 12.97
C ASN A 162 -25.43 4.34 12.35
N ASP A 163 -24.38 4.34 13.17
CA ASP A 163 -23.02 4.12 12.73
C ASP A 163 -22.22 3.38 13.81
N LEU A 164 -21.33 2.49 13.39
CA LEU A 164 -20.46 1.75 14.30
C LEU A 164 -19.03 1.75 13.77
N LYS A 165 -18.09 2.22 14.58
CA LYS A 165 -16.66 2.21 14.24
C LYS A 165 -16.06 0.88 14.67
N TYR A 166 -15.43 0.18 13.73
CA TYR A 166 -14.67 -1.03 14.00
C TYR A 166 -13.38 -1.03 13.18
N LEU A 167 -12.24 -1.29 13.82
CA LEU A 167 -10.89 -1.27 13.22
C LEU A 167 -10.58 -0.02 12.38
N GLY A 168 -11.13 1.14 12.78
CA GLY A 168 -10.92 2.42 12.09
C GLY A 168 -11.92 2.74 10.98
N ILE A 169 -12.75 1.79 10.56
CA ILE A 169 -13.79 1.98 9.54
C ILE A 169 -15.14 2.22 10.23
N VAL A 170 -15.96 3.09 9.66
CA VAL A 170 -17.29 3.41 10.21
C VAL A 170 -18.34 2.79 9.30
N PHE A 171 -19.03 1.78 9.82
CA PHE A 171 -20.11 1.10 9.14
C PHE A 171 -21.41 1.87 9.34
N ASP A 172 -22.22 1.97 8.28
CA ASP A 172 -23.61 2.44 8.34
C ASP A 172 -24.56 1.32 7.91
N PRO A 173 -25.87 1.37 8.27
CA PRO A 173 -26.82 0.28 8.02
C PRO A 173 -26.97 -0.12 6.55
N GLY A 174 -26.66 0.78 5.62
CA GLY A 174 -26.79 0.57 4.18
C GLY A 174 -25.46 0.30 3.47
N PHE A 175 -24.36 0.14 4.20
CA PHE A 175 -23.00 0.00 3.65
C PHE A 175 -22.66 1.10 2.62
N THR A 176 -23.14 2.33 2.85
CA THR A 176 -22.87 3.45 1.94
C THR A 176 -21.48 4.05 2.16
N PHE A 177 -20.97 3.92 3.39
CA PHE A 177 -19.72 4.48 3.91
C PHE A 177 -19.60 6.00 3.80
N MET A 178 -20.71 6.71 3.59
CA MET A 178 -20.70 8.18 3.50
C MET A 178 -20.35 8.83 4.83
N THR A 179 -20.84 8.27 5.95
CA THR A 179 -20.48 8.74 7.29
C THR A 179 -18.98 8.56 7.56
N HIS A 180 -18.40 7.45 7.10
CA HIS A 180 -16.96 7.22 7.15
C HIS A 180 -16.19 8.29 6.37
N LEU A 181 -16.55 8.51 5.10
CA LEU A 181 -15.88 9.50 4.24
C LEU A 181 -16.05 10.94 4.75
N ASN A 182 -17.18 11.29 5.38
CA ASN A 182 -17.38 12.59 6.00
C ASN A 182 -16.40 12.80 7.18
N ARG A 183 -16.29 11.83 8.09
CA ARG A 183 -15.33 11.89 9.22
C ARG A 183 -13.89 11.94 8.73
N VAL A 184 -13.55 11.18 7.68
CA VAL A 184 -12.24 11.25 7.03
C VAL A 184 -12.01 12.64 6.44
N GLN A 185 -12.99 13.21 5.74
CA GLN A 185 -12.88 14.55 5.18
C GLN A 185 -12.57 15.61 6.25
N GLU A 186 -13.32 15.62 7.35
CA GLU A 186 -13.10 16.56 8.47
C GLU A 186 -11.68 16.45 9.01
N LYS A 187 -11.19 15.21 9.18
CA LYS A 187 -9.81 14.95 9.60
C LYS A 187 -8.79 15.51 8.60
N ILE A 188 -8.99 15.29 7.30
CA ILE A 188 -8.10 15.78 6.24
C ILE A 188 -8.12 17.31 6.15
N ILE A 189 -9.29 17.94 6.28
CA ILE A 189 -9.42 19.40 6.32
C ILE A 189 -8.63 19.96 7.50
N LYS A 190 -8.82 19.41 8.71
CA LYS A 190 -8.11 19.84 9.92
C LYS A 190 -6.59 19.73 9.76
N ILE A 191 -6.08 18.62 9.22
CA ILE A 191 -4.64 18.46 8.97
C ILE A 191 -4.16 19.47 7.92
N ASN A 192 -4.89 19.66 6.82
CA ASN A 192 -4.52 20.59 5.76
C ASN A 192 -4.54 22.06 6.22
N GLU A 193 -5.46 22.43 7.10
CA GLU A 193 -5.49 23.75 7.73
C GLU A 193 -4.28 23.97 8.65
N ASN A 194 -3.94 22.97 9.47
CA ASN A 194 -2.74 23.04 10.31
C ASN A 194 -1.48 23.20 9.45
N LEU A 195 -1.36 22.46 8.35
CA LEU A 195 -0.23 22.61 7.41
C LEU A 195 -0.15 24.01 6.79
N ARG A 196 -1.29 24.66 6.53
CA ARG A 196 -1.34 26.04 6.03
C ARG A 196 -0.92 27.09 7.07
N ARG A 197 -1.09 26.79 8.36
CA ARG A 197 -0.76 27.70 9.48
C ARG A 197 0.71 27.67 9.89
N ILE A 198 1.48 26.66 9.47
CA ILE A 198 2.91 26.57 9.78
C ILE A 198 3.67 27.70 9.07
N ARG A 199 4.20 28.68 9.82
CA ARG A 199 5.16 29.69 9.34
C ARG A 199 6.28 29.92 10.35
N ALA A 200 7.49 30.08 9.81
CA ALA A 200 8.48 30.96 10.43
C ALA A 200 8.82 32.16 9.51
N THR A 201 8.90 32.00 8.18
CA THR A 201 9.01 33.17 7.25
C THR A 201 8.30 33.02 5.90
N TRP A 202 8.29 31.87 5.19
CA TRP A 202 7.66 31.75 3.84
C TRP A 202 6.88 30.44 3.55
N GLY A 203 6.35 29.76 4.58
CA GLY A 203 5.43 28.62 4.45
C GLY A 203 6.03 27.32 3.89
N ILE A 204 5.23 26.25 3.79
CA ILE A 204 5.67 24.94 3.29
C ILE A 204 5.83 24.96 1.76
N ARG A 205 6.92 24.36 1.27
CA ARG A 205 7.19 24.20 -0.18
C ARG A 205 6.17 23.25 -0.82
N PRO A 206 5.65 23.56 -2.03
CA PRO A 206 4.69 22.72 -2.73
C PRO A 206 5.09 21.25 -2.91
N GLU A 207 6.38 21.00 -3.17
CA GLU A 207 6.95 19.66 -3.33
C GLU A 207 6.79 18.85 -2.05
N MET A 208 7.06 19.48 -0.90
CA MET A 208 6.90 18.86 0.42
C MET A 208 5.42 18.66 0.77
N THR A 209 4.55 19.59 0.40
CA THR A 209 3.10 19.40 0.56
C THR A 209 2.59 18.22 -0.27
N LYS A 210 3.10 18.04 -1.50
CA LYS A 210 2.78 16.89 -2.34
C LYS A 210 3.29 15.59 -1.72
N GLU A 211 4.49 15.59 -1.16
CA GLU A 211 5.04 14.43 -0.46
C GLU A 211 4.20 14.05 0.77
N ILE A 212 3.82 15.03 1.61
CA ILE A 212 2.92 14.82 2.75
C ILE A 212 1.57 14.24 2.28
N TYR A 213 1.03 14.77 1.18
CA TYR A 213 -0.20 14.22 0.60
C TYR A 213 -0.05 12.76 0.20
N LEU A 214 0.97 12.42 -0.59
CA LEU A 214 1.17 11.06 -1.12
C LEU A 214 1.55 10.03 -0.03
N THR A 215 2.27 10.46 1.01
CA THR A 215 2.78 9.55 2.05
C THR A 215 1.85 9.42 3.25
N ILE A 216 1.11 10.48 3.61
CA ILE A 216 0.28 10.52 4.82
C ILE A 216 -1.21 10.65 4.46
N LEU A 217 -1.61 11.74 3.81
CA LEU A 217 -3.04 12.05 3.63
C LEU A 217 -3.75 11.02 2.74
N GLU A 218 -3.13 10.64 1.63
CA GLU A 218 -3.66 9.60 0.73
C GLU A 218 -3.85 8.27 1.47
N ARG A 219 -2.91 7.89 2.34
CA ARG A 219 -3.01 6.65 3.14
C ARG A 219 -4.10 6.70 4.20
N ILE A 220 -4.32 7.87 4.81
CA ILE A 220 -5.43 8.08 5.76
C ILE A 220 -6.77 7.94 5.03
N ILE A 221 -6.88 8.50 3.82
CA ILE A 221 -8.13 8.47 3.05
C ILE A 221 -8.44 7.05 2.54
N LEU A 222 -7.42 6.33 2.08
CA LEU A 222 -7.58 5.01 1.47
C LEU A 222 -7.44 3.84 2.46
N TYR A 223 -7.45 4.13 3.77
CA TYR A 223 -7.39 3.09 4.78
C TYR A 223 -8.61 2.16 4.68
N GLY A 224 -8.37 0.86 4.50
CA GLY A 224 -9.42 -0.16 4.37
C GLY A 224 -10.28 -0.03 3.10
N VAL A 225 -9.73 0.56 2.02
CA VAL A 225 -10.43 0.82 0.76
C VAL A 225 -11.11 -0.42 0.18
N GLU A 226 -10.53 -1.60 0.36
CA GLU A 226 -11.08 -2.88 -0.08
C GLU A 226 -12.43 -3.21 0.58
N ILE A 227 -12.67 -2.69 1.79
CA ILE A 227 -13.91 -2.93 2.53
C ILE A 227 -15.00 -1.97 2.04
N TRP A 228 -14.71 -0.67 1.98
CA TRP A 228 -15.73 0.36 1.80
C TRP A 228 -15.90 0.87 0.37
N TYR A 229 -14.88 0.78 -0.50
CA TYR A 229 -14.97 1.36 -1.82
C TYR A 229 -15.89 0.56 -2.74
N ARG A 230 -16.83 1.27 -3.36
CA ARG A 230 -17.71 0.76 -4.42
C ARG A 230 -17.72 1.81 -5.50
N ASP A 231 -17.58 1.39 -6.76
CA ASP A 231 -17.54 2.29 -7.91
C ASP A 231 -18.94 2.91 -8.18
N LYS A 232 -19.32 3.83 -7.29
CA LYS A 232 -20.59 4.52 -7.27
C LYS A 232 -20.32 6.00 -7.42
N VAL A 233 -21.08 6.63 -8.30
CA VAL A 233 -20.96 8.05 -8.68
C VAL A 233 -20.86 8.99 -7.47
N LYS A 234 -21.72 8.81 -6.44
CA LYS A 234 -21.71 9.63 -5.21
C LYS A 234 -20.42 9.47 -4.39
N MET A 235 -19.89 8.25 -4.30
CA MET A 235 -18.66 7.95 -3.57
C MET A 235 -17.43 8.51 -4.31
N ASN A 236 -17.35 8.31 -5.62
CA ASN A 236 -16.27 8.84 -6.45
C ASN A 236 -16.23 10.37 -6.40
N MET A 237 -17.40 11.03 -6.48
CA MET A 237 -17.47 12.47 -6.29
C MET A 237 -17.00 12.90 -4.90
N LYS A 238 -17.35 12.16 -3.84
CA LYS A 238 -16.90 12.46 -2.48
C LYS A 238 -15.37 12.35 -2.35
N LEU A 239 -14.75 11.32 -2.92
CA LEU A 239 -13.29 11.17 -2.92
C LEU A 239 -12.60 12.34 -3.64
N LEU A 240 -13.13 12.76 -4.79
CA LEU A 240 -12.63 13.92 -5.53
C LEU A 240 -12.78 15.22 -4.72
N GLN A 241 -13.87 15.39 -3.97
CA GLN A 241 -14.05 16.52 -3.05
C GLN A 241 -13.02 16.51 -1.91
N ILE A 242 -12.75 15.35 -1.30
CA ILE A 242 -11.73 15.21 -0.24
C ILE A 242 -10.35 15.54 -0.80
N GLN A 243 -10.01 15.01 -1.97
CA GLN A 243 -8.72 15.25 -2.63
C GLN A 243 -8.50 16.73 -2.96
N ARG A 244 -9.56 17.49 -3.25
CA ARG A 244 -9.46 18.90 -3.63
C ARG A 244 -8.68 19.75 -2.62
N TYR A 245 -8.87 19.51 -1.31
CA TYR A 245 -8.26 20.31 -0.24
C TYR A 245 -6.73 20.29 -0.26
N PRO A 246 -6.05 19.12 -0.24
CA PRO A 246 -4.61 19.06 -0.36
C PRO A 246 -4.13 19.52 -1.75
N LEU A 247 -4.85 19.22 -2.84
CA LEU A 247 -4.40 19.64 -4.17
C LEU A 247 -4.39 21.16 -4.36
N LEU A 248 -5.34 21.90 -3.76
CA LEU A 248 -5.30 23.36 -3.74
C LEU A 248 -4.08 23.89 -2.97
N SER A 249 -3.69 23.22 -1.88
CA SER A 249 -2.48 23.58 -1.13
C SER A 249 -1.20 23.31 -1.93
N ILE A 250 -1.15 22.18 -2.65
CA ILE A 250 -0.02 21.81 -3.50
C ILE A 250 0.10 22.76 -4.69
N THR A 251 -0.99 23.03 -5.40
CA THR A 251 -0.96 23.81 -6.65
C THR A 251 -0.98 25.31 -6.42
N ARG A 252 -1.36 25.80 -5.24
CA ARG A 252 -1.49 27.25 -4.97
C ARG A 252 -2.35 27.97 -6.04
N THR A 253 -3.48 27.37 -6.42
CA THR A 253 -4.45 27.97 -7.36
C THR A 253 -5.68 28.51 -6.61
N TYR A 254 -6.52 29.29 -7.29
CA TYR A 254 -7.81 29.72 -6.75
C TYR A 254 -8.77 28.56 -6.49
N LYS A 255 -9.67 28.75 -5.51
CA LYS A 255 -10.71 27.79 -5.10
C LYS A 255 -11.74 27.47 -6.19
N THR A 256 -11.78 28.22 -7.29
CA THR A 256 -12.66 28.01 -8.45
C THR A 256 -12.07 27.06 -9.50
N THR A 257 -10.76 26.76 -9.42
CA THR A 257 -10.05 25.89 -10.36
C THR A 257 -10.64 24.47 -10.38
N SER A 258 -10.95 23.91 -11.55
CA SER A 258 -11.54 22.56 -11.67
C SER A 258 -10.66 21.46 -11.04
N ASN A 259 -11.26 20.40 -10.49
CA ASN A 259 -10.53 19.25 -9.90
C ASN A 259 -9.58 18.60 -10.92
N GLU A 260 -10.00 18.50 -12.17
CA GLU A 260 -9.26 17.92 -13.28
C GLU A 260 -7.95 18.70 -13.52
N ALA A 261 -8.03 20.03 -13.57
CA ALA A 261 -6.84 20.88 -13.68
C ALA A 261 -5.92 20.75 -12.46
N LEU A 262 -6.47 20.66 -11.24
CA LEU A 262 -5.68 20.49 -10.02
C LEU A 262 -4.88 19.18 -10.05
N GLN A 263 -5.50 18.08 -10.45
CA GLN A 263 -4.87 16.76 -10.58
C GLN A 263 -3.73 16.81 -11.61
N VAL A 264 -3.99 17.43 -12.77
CA VAL A 264 -2.99 17.58 -13.84
C VAL A 264 -1.82 18.45 -13.37
N LEU A 265 -2.05 19.61 -12.76
CA LEU A 265 -1.00 20.53 -12.31
C LEU A 265 -0.16 19.95 -11.16
N SER A 266 -0.81 19.31 -10.19
CA SER A 266 -0.13 18.64 -9.08
C SER A 266 0.56 17.34 -9.51
N GLY A 267 0.16 16.76 -10.64
CA GLY A 267 0.59 15.42 -11.04
C GLY A 267 0.14 14.33 -10.07
N CYS A 268 -1.04 14.50 -9.47
CA CYS A 268 -1.67 13.53 -8.58
C CYS A 268 -2.83 12.86 -9.32
N ILE A 269 -2.85 11.52 -9.32
CA ILE A 269 -3.92 10.74 -9.93
C ILE A 269 -5.27 11.03 -9.24
N PRO A 270 -6.41 11.04 -9.95
CA PRO A 270 -7.73 11.15 -9.33
C PRO A 270 -7.93 10.10 -8.24
N LEU A 271 -8.42 10.51 -7.07
CA LEU A 271 -8.46 9.64 -5.89
C LEU A 271 -9.45 8.47 -6.04
N ASP A 272 -10.51 8.63 -6.83
CA ASP A 272 -11.42 7.54 -7.20
C ASP A 272 -10.73 6.48 -8.05
N LEU A 273 -9.95 6.89 -9.06
CA LEU A 273 -9.13 5.94 -9.86
C LEU A 273 -8.06 5.27 -9.00
N LYS A 274 -7.48 5.99 -8.02
CA LYS A 274 -6.53 5.43 -7.06
C LYS A 274 -7.18 4.37 -6.17
N ALA A 275 -8.39 4.64 -5.68
CA ALA A 275 -9.16 3.70 -4.87
C ALA A 275 -9.49 2.43 -5.67
N GLN A 276 -10.02 2.59 -6.89
CA GLN A 276 -10.29 1.48 -7.81
C GLN A 276 -9.04 0.63 -8.07
N MET A 277 -7.91 1.28 -8.38
CA MET A 277 -6.63 0.61 -8.59
C MET A 277 -6.19 -0.22 -7.37
N GLN A 278 -6.37 0.31 -6.15
CA GLN A 278 -6.00 -0.43 -4.93
C GLN A 278 -6.92 -1.62 -4.67
N VAL A 279 -8.22 -1.49 -4.91
CA VAL A 279 -9.17 -2.61 -4.79
C VAL A 279 -8.85 -3.70 -5.81
N GLU A 280 -8.53 -3.33 -7.05
CA GLU A 280 -8.14 -4.30 -8.08
C GLU A 280 -6.84 -5.03 -7.74
N ILE A 281 -5.83 -4.30 -7.23
CA ILE A 281 -4.58 -4.90 -6.76
C ILE A 281 -4.88 -5.88 -5.61
N ASP A 282 -5.69 -5.48 -4.63
CA ASP A 282 -6.03 -6.35 -3.49
C ASP A 282 -6.83 -7.57 -3.93
N SER A 283 -7.80 -7.43 -4.86
CA SER A 283 -8.55 -8.56 -5.39
C SER A 283 -7.67 -9.52 -6.19
N LYS A 284 -6.69 -9.02 -6.94
CA LYS A 284 -5.72 -9.88 -7.66
C LYS A 284 -4.70 -10.52 -6.72
N ILE A 285 -4.42 -9.94 -5.56
CA ILE A 285 -3.45 -10.51 -4.60
C ILE A 285 -4.12 -11.48 -3.61
N ARG A 286 -5.30 -11.13 -3.08
CA ARG A 286 -6.07 -11.96 -2.14
C ARG A 286 -6.99 -12.96 -2.84
N GLY A 287 -7.54 -12.58 -3.99
CA GLY A 287 -8.43 -13.40 -4.81
C GLY A 287 -7.71 -14.45 -5.65
N VAL A 288 -6.38 -14.55 -5.55
CA VAL A 288 -5.64 -15.79 -5.85
C VAL A 288 -5.92 -16.78 -4.72
N VAL A 289 -7.18 -17.14 -4.55
CA VAL A 289 -7.52 -18.51 -4.16
C VAL A 289 -7.41 -19.25 -5.48
N SER A 290 -6.21 -19.70 -5.76
CA SER A 290 -5.89 -20.48 -6.94
C SER A 290 -6.91 -21.63 -7.04
N PHE A 291 -7.77 -21.62 -8.05
CA PHE A 291 -7.90 -22.86 -8.80
C PHE A 291 -6.52 -23.07 -9.42
N ALA A 292 -5.60 -23.63 -8.62
CA ALA A 292 -4.23 -23.81 -9.03
C ALA A 292 -4.29 -24.83 -10.15
N ASP A 293 -4.17 -24.35 -11.38
CA ASP A 293 -3.60 -25.17 -12.41
C ASP A 293 -2.24 -25.65 -11.85
N PRO A 294 -2.08 -26.96 -11.58
CA PRO A 294 -0.84 -27.47 -10.99
C PRO A 294 0.38 -27.20 -11.87
N SER A 295 0.19 -26.83 -13.13
CA SER A 295 1.25 -26.47 -14.07
C SER A 295 1.84 -25.07 -13.88
N VAL A 296 1.20 -24.19 -13.08
CA VAL A 296 1.65 -22.82 -12.83
C VAL A 296 2.35 -22.69 -11.48
N ILE A 297 3.56 -22.14 -11.49
CA ILE A 297 4.39 -21.96 -10.29
C ILE A 297 4.15 -20.57 -9.69
N ASP A 298 3.67 -20.50 -8.44
CA ASP A 298 3.67 -19.27 -7.65
C ASP A 298 5.04 -19.07 -6.97
N PHE A 299 5.87 -18.21 -7.56
CA PHE A 299 7.20 -17.89 -7.06
C PHE A 299 7.18 -17.07 -5.75
N GLU A 300 6.10 -16.34 -5.48
CA GLU A 300 5.97 -15.48 -4.29
C GLU A 300 5.25 -16.17 -3.12
N LYS A 301 4.85 -17.43 -3.30
CA LYS A 301 4.23 -18.24 -2.24
C LYS A 301 5.15 -18.30 -1.02
N GLU A 302 4.70 -17.72 0.09
CA GLU A 302 5.43 -17.75 1.35
C GLU A 302 5.05 -18.98 2.18
N GLU A 303 6.01 -19.55 2.89
CA GLU A 303 5.81 -20.57 3.92
C GLU A 303 6.23 -20.04 5.30
N LYS A 304 5.53 -20.52 6.34
CA LYS A 304 5.89 -20.24 7.74
C LYS A 304 6.86 -21.32 8.21
N ILE A 305 8.14 -20.97 8.28
CA ILE A 305 9.19 -21.87 8.80
C ILE A 305 9.50 -21.47 10.24
N PRO A 306 9.49 -22.43 11.19
CA PRO A 306 9.95 -22.17 12.54
C PRO A 306 11.41 -21.70 12.56
N PRO A 307 11.81 -20.78 13.47
CA PRO A 307 13.17 -20.24 13.49
C PRO A 307 14.30 -21.28 13.58
N TRP A 308 14.04 -22.46 14.15
CA TRP A 308 15.01 -23.55 14.30
C TRP A 308 15.14 -24.45 13.06
N GLU A 309 14.25 -24.33 12.07
CA GLU A 309 14.27 -25.10 10.80
C GLU A 309 14.83 -24.28 9.63
N VAL A 310 15.24 -23.03 9.88
CA VAL A 310 15.71 -22.14 8.82
C VAL A 310 17.07 -22.59 8.29
N ILE A 311 17.15 -22.73 6.96
CA ILE A 311 18.35 -23.16 6.25
C ILE A 311 19.08 -21.96 5.63
N ARG A 312 20.41 -21.99 5.71
CA ARG A 312 21.33 -21.08 5.01
C ARG A 312 22.27 -21.85 4.11
N ILE A 313 22.36 -21.46 2.84
CA ILE A 313 23.36 -21.96 1.91
C ILE A 313 24.44 -20.90 1.73
N ASN A 314 25.69 -21.25 2.06
CA ASN A 314 26.83 -20.36 1.88
C ASN A 314 27.35 -20.44 0.44
N TRP A 315 27.99 -19.36 -0.01
CA TRP A 315 28.62 -19.29 -1.32
C TRP A 315 29.93 -18.53 -1.21
N ASN A 316 30.86 -18.83 -2.11
CA ASN A 316 32.21 -18.26 -2.13
C ASN A 316 32.51 -17.60 -3.48
N PHE A 317 33.60 -16.86 -3.58
CA PHE A 317 34.06 -16.36 -4.88
C PHE A 317 34.54 -17.52 -5.76
N PHE A 318 34.14 -17.50 -7.03
CA PHE A 318 34.69 -18.40 -8.02
C PHE A 318 36.17 -18.08 -8.22
N ARG A 319 37.00 -19.10 -8.05
CA ARG A 319 38.40 -19.16 -8.47
C ARG A 319 38.49 -20.38 -9.36
N GLU A 320 39.13 -20.25 -10.52
CA GLU A 320 39.36 -21.36 -11.43
C GLU A 320 40.16 -22.43 -10.69
N VAL A 321 39.48 -23.53 -10.36
CA VAL A 321 40.06 -24.72 -9.74
C VAL A 321 39.49 -25.88 -10.53
N ASN A 322 40.35 -26.74 -11.07
CA ASN A 322 39.92 -27.95 -11.78
C ASN A 322 39.14 -28.85 -10.84
N LYS A 323 37.81 -28.76 -10.90
CA LYS A 323 36.89 -29.71 -10.30
C LYS A 323 36.28 -30.57 -11.38
N HIS A 324 36.02 -31.82 -11.01
CA HIS A 324 35.46 -32.80 -11.93
C HIS A 324 34.09 -32.36 -12.48
N PHE A 325 33.19 -31.81 -11.65
CA PHE A 325 31.88 -31.32 -12.08
C PHE A 325 31.69 -29.82 -11.79
N SER A 326 31.34 -29.06 -12.82
CA SER A 326 30.99 -27.63 -12.71
C SER A 326 29.72 -27.31 -13.49
N ILE A 327 28.80 -26.53 -12.93
CA ILE A 327 27.59 -26.08 -13.60
C ILE A 327 27.55 -24.56 -13.61
N PHE A 328 27.46 -23.95 -14.79
CA PHE A 328 27.23 -22.51 -14.93
C PHE A 328 25.75 -22.23 -15.17
N THR A 329 25.19 -21.20 -14.53
CA THR A 329 23.77 -20.83 -14.63
C THR A 329 23.63 -19.36 -15.01
N ASP A 330 22.62 -19.02 -15.81
CA ASP A 330 22.28 -17.64 -16.16
C ASP A 330 20.79 -17.45 -16.43
N GLY A 331 20.30 -16.22 -16.25
CA GLY A 331 18.94 -15.79 -16.55
C GLY A 331 18.92 -14.47 -17.33
N SER A 332 18.10 -14.40 -18.38
CA SER A 332 18.03 -13.23 -19.26
C SER A 332 16.60 -12.74 -19.51
N LYS A 333 16.46 -11.45 -19.83
CA LYS A 333 15.20 -10.85 -20.28
C LYS A 333 15.46 -9.96 -21.50
N MET A 334 14.87 -10.33 -22.64
CA MET A 334 15.02 -9.62 -23.92
C MET A 334 13.66 -9.37 -24.56
N ASN A 335 13.41 -8.15 -25.04
CA ASN A 335 12.17 -7.78 -25.73
C ASN A 335 10.87 -8.16 -24.98
N GLY A 336 10.91 -8.09 -23.64
CA GLY A 336 9.78 -8.49 -22.77
C GLY A 336 9.67 -9.99 -22.49
N ARG A 337 10.44 -10.83 -23.17
CA ARG A 337 10.51 -12.29 -23.00
C ARG A 337 11.63 -12.68 -22.05
N VAL A 338 11.46 -13.80 -21.34
CA VAL A 338 12.37 -14.23 -20.27
C VAL A 338 12.81 -15.67 -20.51
N GLY A 339 14.11 -15.92 -20.37
CA GLY A 339 14.72 -17.23 -20.53
C GLY A 339 15.81 -17.47 -19.50
N CYS A 340 16.11 -18.73 -19.25
CA CYS A 340 17.21 -19.12 -18.37
C CYS A 340 17.92 -20.35 -18.89
N ALA A 341 19.16 -20.56 -18.47
CA ALA A 341 19.93 -21.72 -18.89
C ALA A 341 20.91 -22.19 -17.80
N PHE A 342 21.31 -23.44 -17.91
CA PHE A 342 22.49 -23.93 -17.21
C PHE A 342 23.29 -24.91 -18.07
N VAL A 343 24.58 -25.00 -17.81
CA VAL A 343 25.54 -25.78 -18.61
C VAL A 343 26.42 -26.60 -17.69
N LEU A 344 26.42 -27.91 -17.87
CA LEU A 344 27.24 -28.87 -17.14
C LEU A 344 28.55 -29.10 -17.87
N TYR A 345 29.64 -28.96 -17.13
CA TYR A 345 31.00 -29.24 -17.53
C TYR A 345 31.55 -30.40 -16.71
N VAL A 346 32.21 -31.34 -17.40
CA VAL A 346 33.02 -32.40 -16.80
C VAL A 346 34.46 -32.19 -17.22
N ASP A 347 35.36 -32.02 -16.26
CA ASP A 347 36.79 -31.74 -16.51
C ASP A 347 37.02 -30.60 -17.53
N ASN A 348 36.27 -29.51 -17.37
CA ASN A 348 36.24 -28.31 -18.25
C ASN A 348 35.75 -28.55 -19.69
N ILE A 349 35.13 -29.68 -19.98
CA ILE A 349 34.47 -29.96 -21.26
C ILE A 349 32.95 -29.85 -21.08
N GLU A 350 32.28 -29.06 -21.92
CA GLU A 350 30.81 -28.97 -21.95
C GLU A 350 30.23 -30.34 -22.31
N THR A 351 29.48 -30.96 -21.39
CA THR A 351 28.85 -32.26 -21.65
C THR A 351 27.36 -32.13 -21.94
N ASN A 352 26.68 -31.20 -21.27
CA ASN A 352 25.25 -30.95 -21.47
C ASN A 352 24.92 -29.48 -21.25
N SER A 353 23.95 -28.98 -22.01
CA SER A 353 23.42 -27.64 -21.88
C SER A 353 21.89 -27.68 -21.92
N PHE A 354 21.24 -26.92 -21.04
CA PHE A 354 19.80 -26.85 -20.96
C PHE A 354 19.35 -25.40 -20.95
N MET A 355 18.24 -25.11 -21.63
CA MET A 355 17.69 -23.77 -21.74
C MET A 355 16.16 -23.84 -21.66
N PHE A 356 15.54 -22.88 -20.97
CA PHE A 356 14.11 -22.85 -20.72
C PHE A 356 13.54 -21.46 -20.94
N ARG A 357 12.43 -21.40 -21.66
CA ARG A 357 11.58 -20.22 -21.82
C ARG A 357 10.62 -20.13 -20.64
N LEU A 358 10.67 -19.03 -19.90
CA LEU A 358 9.78 -18.76 -18.77
C LEU A 358 8.65 -17.81 -19.20
N SER A 359 7.61 -17.63 -18.38
CA SER A 359 6.57 -16.61 -18.63
C SER A 359 7.14 -15.19 -18.81
N ASP A 360 6.52 -14.37 -19.66
CA ASP A 360 6.97 -12.98 -19.97
C ASP A 360 6.95 -12.02 -18.77
N ASN A 361 6.04 -12.30 -17.83
CA ASN A 361 5.90 -11.58 -16.58
C ASN A 361 7.03 -11.89 -15.57
N CYS A 362 7.94 -12.82 -15.86
CA CYS A 362 9.07 -13.13 -14.98
C CYS A 362 10.07 -11.98 -14.92
N SER A 363 10.78 -11.90 -13.79
CA SER A 363 11.96 -11.05 -13.65
C SER A 363 13.24 -11.83 -13.96
N VAL A 364 14.32 -11.13 -14.29
CA VAL A 364 15.65 -11.75 -14.42
C VAL A 364 16.02 -12.52 -13.15
N PHE A 365 15.72 -11.97 -11.96
CA PHE A 365 15.95 -12.67 -10.70
C PHE A 365 15.22 -14.03 -10.60
N MET A 366 13.98 -14.13 -11.09
CA MET A 366 13.25 -15.41 -11.13
C MET A 366 13.93 -16.40 -12.07
N ALA A 367 14.38 -15.93 -13.23
CA ALA A 367 15.10 -16.74 -14.21
C ALA A 367 16.39 -17.32 -13.64
N GLU A 368 17.19 -16.49 -12.96
CA GLU A 368 18.42 -16.90 -12.27
C GLU A 368 18.18 -17.96 -11.19
N VAL A 369 17.19 -17.74 -10.33
CA VAL A 369 16.83 -18.69 -9.27
C VAL A 369 16.31 -20.00 -9.88
N TYR A 370 15.55 -19.93 -10.97
CA TYR A 370 15.04 -21.12 -11.65
C TYR A 370 16.14 -21.91 -12.37
N ALA A 371 17.13 -21.24 -12.98
CA ALA A 371 18.31 -21.90 -13.53
C ALA A 371 19.07 -22.69 -12.46
N ILE A 372 19.26 -22.10 -11.28
CA ILE A 372 19.86 -22.78 -10.12
C ILE A 372 19.00 -23.96 -9.67
N TYR A 373 17.67 -23.79 -9.57
CA TYR A 373 16.76 -24.88 -9.21
C TYR A 373 16.92 -26.08 -10.15
N LYS A 374 16.93 -25.84 -11.47
CA LYS A 374 17.10 -26.89 -12.48
C LYS A 374 18.49 -27.53 -12.42
N ALA A 375 19.55 -26.75 -12.19
CA ALA A 375 20.90 -27.26 -11.98
C ALA A 375 20.96 -28.22 -10.77
N VAL A 376 20.33 -27.85 -9.65
CA VAL A 376 20.24 -28.72 -8.45
C VAL A 376 19.45 -30.00 -8.74
N GLU A 377 18.36 -29.91 -9.50
CA GLU A 377 17.60 -31.11 -9.90
C GLU A 377 18.43 -32.05 -10.77
N GLU A 378 19.17 -31.54 -11.76
CA GLU A 378 20.05 -32.38 -12.59
C GLU A 378 21.15 -33.06 -11.77
N ILE A 379 21.76 -32.34 -10.82
CA ILE A 379 22.76 -32.92 -9.90
C ILE A 379 22.16 -34.11 -9.15
N ARG A 380 20.93 -33.97 -8.65
CA ARG A 380 20.24 -35.01 -7.90
C ARG A 380 19.83 -36.19 -8.78
N ILE A 381 19.30 -35.92 -9.97
CA ILE A 381 18.90 -36.95 -10.95
C ILE A 381 20.11 -37.80 -11.35
N ARG A 382 21.26 -37.16 -11.60
CA ARG A 382 22.50 -37.83 -11.99
C ARG A 382 23.34 -38.32 -10.81
N ASN A 383 22.88 -38.07 -9.58
CA ASN A 383 23.58 -38.33 -8.34
C ASN A 383 25.06 -37.88 -8.34
N LEU A 384 25.33 -36.67 -8.83
CA LEU A 384 26.70 -36.15 -8.93
C LEU A 384 27.27 -35.83 -7.55
N HIS A 385 28.55 -36.15 -7.34
CA HIS A 385 29.29 -35.85 -6.11
C HIS A 385 30.30 -34.73 -6.33
N CYS A 386 30.39 -33.79 -5.38
CA CYS A 386 31.32 -32.66 -5.40
C CYS A 386 31.17 -31.76 -6.64
N VAL A 387 30.03 -31.07 -6.73
CA VAL A 387 29.69 -30.17 -7.84
C VAL A 387 29.82 -28.71 -7.40
N ASP A 388 30.34 -27.86 -8.28
CA ASP A 388 30.26 -26.41 -8.12
C ASP A 388 29.17 -25.84 -9.01
N ILE A 389 28.17 -25.16 -8.44
CA ILE A 389 27.23 -24.31 -9.16
C ILE A 389 27.80 -22.89 -9.17
N ILE A 390 28.05 -22.36 -10.36
CA ILE A 390 28.62 -21.05 -10.60
C ILE A 390 27.54 -20.15 -11.22
N SER A 391 27.25 -19.03 -10.56
CA SER A 391 26.28 -18.03 -11.01
C SER A 391 26.87 -16.64 -10.85
N ASP A 392 26.59 -15.73 -11.79
CA ASP A 392 26.92 -14.31 -11.63
C ASP A 392 25.80 -13.51 -10.94
N SER A 393 24.65 -14.14 -10.69
CA SER A 393 23.53 -13.57 -9.96
C SER A 393 23.77 -13.55 -8.45
N ARG A 394 24.46 -12.49 -8.01
CA ARG A 394 24.66 -12.23 -6.57
C ARG A 394 23.33 -12.14 -5.82
N SER A 395 22.26 -11.64 -6.45
CA SER A 395 20.94 -11.56 -5.84
C SER A 395 20.34 -12.93 -5.56
N ALA A 396 20.44 -13.89 -6.49
CA ALA A 396 19.99 -15.27 -6.30
C ALA A 396 20.77 -15.96 -5.17
N LEU A 397 22.10 -15.83 -5.17
CA LEU A 397 22.96 -16.38 -4.12
C LEU A 397 22.70 -15.75 -2.74
N MET A 398 22.42 -14.44 -2.68
CA MET A 398 22.02 -13.78 -1.44
C MET A 398 20.67 -14.27 -0.92
N ALA A 399 19.71 -14.60 -1.80
CA ALA A 399 18.43 -15.18 -1.38
C ALA A 399 18.62 -16.57 -0.76
N LEU A 400 19.48 -17.42 -1.35
CA LEU A 400 19.86 -18.72 -0.79
C LEU A 400 20.64 -18.59 0.55
N ASN A 401 21.37 -17.49 0.74
CA ASN A 401 22.10 -17.23 1.97
C ASN A 401 21.24 -16.61 3.10
N SER A 402 20.06 -16.10 2.78
CA SER A 402 19.22 -15.38 3.74
C SER A 402 18.50 -16.30 4.72
N LEU A 403 18.61 -16.01 6.03
CA LEU A 403 17.81 -16.62 7.10
C LEU A 403 16.39 -16.04 7.19
N ARG A 404 16.09 -14.99 6.42
CA ARG A 404 14.77 -14.34 6.41
C ARG A 404 13.97 -14.66 5.15
N GLU A 405 14.45 -15.62 4.35
CA GLU A 405 13.76 -16.05 3.14
C GLU A 405 12.48 -16.80 3.49
N ARG A 406 11.35 -16.33 2.97
CA ARG A 406 10.02 -16.90 3.22
C ARG A 406 9.43 -17.60 2.01
N ARG A 407 9.96 -17.35 0.80
CA ARG A 407 9.44 -17.95 -0.43
C ARG A 407 9.72 -19.45 -0.44
N ASN A 408 8.65 -20.23 -0.51
CA ASN A 408 8.69 -21.69 -0.49
C ASN A 408 9.59 -22.24 -1.61
N PHE A 409 9.52 -21.66 -2.81
CA PHE A 409 10.35 -22.08 -3.95
C PHE A 409 11.86 -22.02 -3.65
N ILE A 410 12.34 -20.94 -3.02
CA ILE A 410 13.76 -20.77 -2.70
C ILE A 410 14.17 -21.71 -1.57
N ASN A 411 13.33 -21.85 -0.54
CA ASN A 411 13.60 -22.76 0.57
C ASN A 411 13.51 -24.23 0.16
N GLU A 412 12.75 -24.57 -0.89
CA GLU A 412 12.79 -25.88 -1.53
C GLU A 412 14.17 -26.17 -2.13
N ILE A 413 14.77 -25.22 -2.86
CA ILE A 413 16.15 -25.35 -3.37
C ILE A 413 17.10 -25.66 -2.20
N LYS A 414 17.00 -24.88 -1.10
CA LYS A 414 17.85 -25.09 0.08
C LYS A 414 17.69 -26.48 0.69
N ARG A 415 16.44 -26.96 0.83
CA ARG A 415 16.13 -28.32 1.31
C ARG A 415 16.72 -29.38 0.39
N LYS A 416 16.57 -29.23 -0.93
CA LYS A 416 17.12 -30.15 -1.94
C LYS A 416 18.64 -30.21 -1.91
N VAL A 417 19.30 -29.08 -1.68
CA VAL A 417 20.77 -29.01 -1.52
C VAL A 417 21.21 -29.77 -0.27
N ILE A 418 20.56 -29.56 0.89
CA ILE A 418 20.95 -30.25 2.14
C ILE A 418 20.60 -31.74 2.13
N ALA A 419 19.51 -32.12 1.46
CA ALA A 419 19.10 -33.52 1.38
C ALA A 419 19.94 -34.34 0.39
N HIS A 420 20.74 -33.71 -0.47
CA HIS A 420 21.62 -34.41 -1.40
C HIS A 420 22.80 -35.05 -0.66
N GLN A 421 23.14 -36.30 -1.01
CA GLN A 421 24.26 -37.01 -0.38
C GLN A 421 25.63 -36.46 -0.80
N GLY A 422 25.72 -35.88 -2.00
CA GLY A 422 26.92 -35.23 -2.51
C GLY A 422 27.08 -33.79 -2.04
N ILE A 423 28.30 -33.25 -2.16
CA ILE A 423 28.59 -31.85 -1.84
C ILE A 423 28.22 -30.96 -3.03
N ILE A 424 27.34 -29.98 -2.82
CA ILE A 424 27.03 -28.92 -3.79
C ILE A 424 27.57 -27.60 -3.24
N ASN A 425 28.54 -27.00 -3.94
CA ASN A 425 29.08 -25.70 -3.56
C ASN A 425 28.54 -24.61 -4.47
N PHE A 426 28.18 -23.48 -3.89
CA PHE A 426 27.76 -22.30 -4.65
C PHE A 426 28.92 -21.32 -4.78
N LYS A 427 29.18 -20.86 -6.00
CA LYS A 427 30.24 -19.92 -6.31
C LYS A 427 29.70 -18.73 -7.10
N TRP A 428 30.10 -17.54 -6.69
CA TRP A 428 29.79 -16.31 -7.42
C TRP A 428 30.91 -15.96 -8.39
N VAL A 429 30.58 -15.76 -9.66
CA VAL A 429 31.49 -15.23 -10.68
C VAL A 429 31.05 -13.83 -11.10
N ARG A 430 31.97 -13.02 -11.62
CA ARG A 430 31.62 -11.70 -12.13
C ARG A 430 31.13 -11.82 -13.57
N ALA A 431 29.99 -11.21 -13.87
CA ALA A 431 29.46 -11.12 -15.23
C ALA A 431 30.47 -10.49 -16.22
N HIS A 432 30.44 -10.96 -17.47
CA HIS A 432 31.14 -10.40 -18.64
C HIS A 432 32.67 -10.25 -18.48
N ARG A 433 33.34 -11.28 -17.93
CA ARG A 433 34.80 -11.27 -17.71
C ARG A 433 35.57 -12.39 -18.41
N GLY A 434 35.03 -13.03 -19.45
CA GLY A 434 35.77 -14.04 -20.22
C GLY A 434 35.70 -15.46 -19.66
N THR A 435 34.88 -15.75 -18.64
CA THR A 435 34.71 -17.12 -18.16
C THR A 435 33.82 -17.88 -19.15
N ALA A 436 34.42 -18.76 -19.96
CA ALA A 436 33.77 -19.45 -21.06
C ALA A 436 32.42 -20.10 -20.67
N GLY A 437 32.35 -20.77 -19.52
CA GLY A 437 31.11 -21.39 -19.04
C GLY A 437 29.99 -20.38 -18.69
N ASN A 438 30.34 -19.21 -18.14
CA ASN A 438 29.36 -18.17 -17.82
C ASN A 438 28.84 -17.50 -19.09
N GLU A 439 29.73 -17.20 -20.04
CA GLU A 439 29.36 -16.63 -21.34
C GLU A 439 28.47 -17.59 -22.14
N ARG A 440 28.77 -18.90 -22.05
CA ARG A 440 27.94 -19.93 -22.65
C ARG A 440 26.54 -19.97 -22.05
N ALA A 441 26.42 -19.91 -20.72
CA ALA A 441 25.12 -19.87 -20.05
C ALA A 441 24.33 -18.60 -20.45
N ASP A 442 24.98 -17.44 -20.51
CA ASP A 442 24.36 -16.17 -20.97
C ASP A 442 23.85 -16.24 -22.42
N VAL A 443 24.64 -16.80 -23.33
CA VAL A 443 24.21 -17.00 -24.72
C VAL A 443 22.97 -17.91 -24.79
N LEU A 444 22.95 -19.00 -24.01
CA LEU A 444 21.83 -19.93 -24.00
C LEU A 444 20.58 -19.33 -23.35
N ALA A 445 20.72 -18.55 -22.28
CA ALA A 445 19.60 -17.86 -21.64
C ALA A 445 18.98 -16.81 -22.57
N LYS A 446 19.80 -16.11 -23.36
CA LYS A 446 19.34 -15.18 -24.42
C LYS A 446 18.64 -15.92 -25.55
N THR A 447 19.22 -17.03 -26.01
CA THR A 447 18.60 -17.89 -27.04
C THR A 447 17.24 -18.42 -26.56
N ALA A 448 17.14 -18.79 -25.28
CA ALA A 448 15.88 -19.21 -24.69
C ALA A 448 14.80 -18.12 -24.73
N CYS A 449 15.15 -16.83 -24.64
CA CYS A 449 14.19 -15.73 -24.74
C CYS A 449 13.52 -15.65 -26.12
N GLU A 450 14.17 -16.16 -27.17
CA GLU A 450 13.67 -16.09 -28.54
C GLU A 450 12.62 -17.17 -28.83
N LYS A 451 12.58 -18.26 -28.04
CA LYS A 451 11.57 -19.32 -28.16
C LYS A 451 10.15 -18.73 -28.07
N GLU A 452 9.30 -19.13 -29.01
CA GLU A 452 7.89 -18.72 -29.04
C GLU A 452 7.07 -19.41 -27.96
N ILE A 453 7.33 -20.70 -27.74
CA ILE A 453 6.61 -21.52 -26.77
C ILE A 453 7.24 -21.36 -25.38
N VAL A 454 6.40 -21.05 -24.40
CA VAL A 454 6.78 -20.99 -22.97
C VAL A 454 6.90 -22.42 -22.43
N ASP A 455 8.07 -22.76 -21.88
CA ASP A 455 8.33 -24.07 -21.28
C ASP A 455 7.86 -24.12 -19.81
N VAL A 456 7.89 -22.98 -19.11
CA VAL A 456 7.60 -22.89 -17.68
C VAL A 456 6.70 -21.71 -17.38
N PHE A 457 5.54 -22.01 -16.80
CA PHE A 457 4.54 -21.01 -16.45
C PHE A 457 4.71 -20.58 -14.99
N PHE A 458 4.99 -19.30 -14.79
CA PHE A 458 4.93 -18.64 -13.49
C PHE A 458 3.69 -17.76 -13.37
N ASP A 459 3.13 -17.72 -12.16
CA ASP A 459 2.05 -16.79 -11.84
C ASP A 459 2.55 -15.33 -11.81
N THR A 460 1.63 -14.40 -11.92
CA THR A 460 1.92 -12.97 -11.97
C THR A 460 2.34 -12.47 -10.59
N THR A 461 3.55 -11.92 -10.51
CA THR A 461 4.08 -11.37 -9.26
C THR A 461 3.25 -10.17 -8.76
N LYS A 462 3.25 -9.94 -7.44
CA LYS A 462 2.63 -8.76 -6.82
C LYS A 462 3.19 -7.45 -7.38
N ALA A 463 4.47 -7.44 -7.78
CA ALA A 463 5.11 -6.28 -8.39
C ALA A 463 4.51 -5.96 -9.77
N GLU A 464 4.33 -6.98 -10.60
CA GLU A 464 3.74 -6.84 -11.94
C GLU A 464 2.27 -6.43 -11.86
N ILE A 465 1.48 -7.07 -10.98
CA ILE A 465 0.08 -6.68 -10.72
C ILE A 465 -0.02 -5.18 -10.39
N LYS A 466 0.87 -4.68 -9.52
CA LYS A 466 0.91 -3.26 -9.15
C LYS A 466 1.33 -2.37 -10.31
N PHE A 467 2.27 -2.83 -11.15
CA PHE A 467 2.73 -2.10 -12.32
C PHE A 467 1.62 -1.96 -13.36
N ASP A 468 0.96 -3.07 -13.70
CA ASP A 468 -0.13 -3.11 -14.67
C ASP A 468 -1.34 -2.29 -14.22
N SER A 469 -1.81 -2.47 -12.98
CA SER A 469 -2.92 -1.67 -12.45
C SER A 469 -2.58 -0.18 -12.41
N LYS A 470 -1.32 0.20 -12.14
CA LYS A 470 -0.87 1.60 -12.23
C LYS A 470 -0.87 2.12 -13.66
N ARG A 471 -0.43 1.31 -14.63
CA ARG A 471 -0.46 1.67 -16.07
C ARG A 471 -1.90 1.88 -16.53
N GLN A 472 -2.81 0.99 -16.16
CA GLN A 472 -4.23 1.09 -16.48
C GLN A 472 -4.86 2.35 -15.86
N ALA A 473 -4.60 2.62 -14.58
CA ALA A 473 -5.11 3.81 -13.90
C ALA A 473 -4.59 5.12 -14.55
N LEU A 474 -3.34 5.14 -15.03
CA LEU A 474 -2.79 6.26 -15.80
C LEU A 474 -3.47 6.41 -17.17
N SER A 475 -3.78 5.31 -17.85
CA SER A 475 -4.51 5.32 -19.12
C SER A 475 -5.92 5.89 -18.95
N LEU A 476 -6.66 5.41 -17.96
CA LEU A 476 -8.00 5.92 -17.62
C LEU A 476 -7.97 7.40 -17.23
N TRP A 477 -6.93 7.84 -16.50
CA TRP A 477 -6.76 9.24 -16.18
C TRP A 477 -6.50 10.08 -17.44
N GLN A 478 -5.66 9.60 -18.36
CA GLN A 478 -5.41 10.27 -19.64
C GLN A 478 -6.68 10.40 -20.49
N GLU A 479 -7.47 9.33 -20.58
CA GLU A 479 -8.75 9.32 -21.30
C GLU A 479 -9.71 10.34 -20.69
N ARG A 480 -9.94 10.28 -19.37
CA ARG A 480 -10.76 11.24 -18.63
C ARG A 480 -10.31 12.68 -18.85
N TRP A 481 -9.00 12.91 -18.86
CA TRP A 481 -8.45 14.24 -19.11
C TRP A 481 -8.74 14.71 -20.54
N THR A 482 -8.53 13.85 -21.52
CA THR A 482 -8.75 14.14 -22.94
C THR A 482 -10.21 14.49 -23.21
N LEU A 483 -11.15 13.73 -22.65
CA LEU A 483 -12.60 13.91 -22.84
C LEU A 483 -13.19 15.03 -21.98
N SER A 484 -12.51 15.48 -20.92
CA SER A 484 -13.08 16.48 -20.01
C SER A 484 -13.30 17.83 -20.70
N ARG A 485 -14.49 18.40 -20.49
CA ARG A 485 -14.86 19.78 -20.86
C ARG A 485 -14.34 20.82 -19.86
N LYS A 486 -13.80 20.39 -18.71
CA LYS A 486 -13.23 21.28 -17.68
C LYS A 486 -11.72 21.38 -17.85
N GLY A 487 -11.14 22.52 -17.46
CA GLY A 487 -9.70 22.75 -17.56
C GLY A 487 -9.17 22.91 -18.99
N THR A 488 -10.00 23.37 -19.94
CA THR A 488 -9.66 23.56 -21.35
C THR A 488 -8.38 24.38 -21.56
N ILE A 489 -8.23 25.48 -20.81
CA ILE A 489 -7.00 26.30 -20.83
C ILE A 489 -5.79 25.49 -20.37
N THR A 490 -5.90 24.76 -19.25
CA THR A 490 -4.82 23.90 -18.74
C THR A 490 -4.42 22.81 -19.73
N LYS A 491 -5.37 22.29 -20.53
CA LYS A 491 -5.11 21.29 -21.56
C LYS A 491 -4.25 21.82 -22.71
N LYS A 492 -4.34 23.12 -23.04
CA LYS A 492 -3.44 23.75 -24.03
C LYS A 492 -1.97 23.66 -23.61
N PHE A 493 -1.69 23.73 -22.30
CA PHE A 493 -0.34 23.62 -21.76
C PHE A 493 0.08 22.19 -21.43
N PHE A 494 -0.89 21.37 -21.01
CA PHE A 494 -0.65 20.03 -20.48
C PHE A 494 -1.66 19.02 -21.05
N ASN A 495 -1.44 18.56 -22.27
CA ASN A 495 -2.31 17.58 -22.93
C ASN A 495 -2.14 16.13 -22.41
N LYS A 496 -0.94 15.77 -21.91
CA LYS A 496 -0.65 14.46 -21.31
C LYS A 496 -0.69 14.52 -19.79
N VAL A 497 -1.16 13.49 -19.09
CA VAL A 497 -1.07 13.38 -17.63
C VAL A 497 0.34 12.95 -17.21
N SER A 498 0.75 13.27 -15.98
CA SER A 498 2.09 12.92 -15.49
C SER A 498 2.13 12.92 -13.97
N LEU A 499 2.80 11.92 -13.38
CA LEU A 499 3.03 11.83 -11.94
C LEU A 499 4.18 12.74 -11.45
N LYS A 500 5.07 13.16 -12.36
CA LYS A 500 6.32 13.86 -12.02
C LYS A 500 6.17 15.36 -11.78
N ARG A 501 5.01 15.95 -12.05
CA ARG A 501 4.85 17.40 -11.94
C ARG A 501 5.00 17.86 -10.49
N VAL A 502 5.67 18.98 -10.33
CA VAL A 502 5.39 20.11 -9.42
C VAL A 502 6.58 21.08 -9.60
N LYS A 503 6.32 22.17 -10.32
CA LYS A 503 7.05 23.45 -10.26
C LYS A 503 5.94 24.48 -10.07
N VAL A 504 5.61 24.77 -8.82
CA VAL A 504 4.38 25.49 -8.47
C VAL A 504 4.67 26.97 -8.25
N ASP A 505 3.82 27.78 -8.85
CA ASP A 505 3.88 29.23 -8.76
C ASP A 505 2.46 29.79 -8.83
N PHE A 506 2.07 30.56 -7.82
CA PHE A 506 0.73 31.15 -7.74
C PHE A 506 0.41 32.01 -8.96
N TYR A 507 1.35 32.85 -9.41
CA TYR A 507 1.16 33.75 -10.55
C TYR A 507 1.11 32.97 -11.87
N ILE A 508 2.06 32.06 -12.09
CA ILE A 508 2.09 31.30 -13.35
C ILE A 508 0.89 30.33 -13.45
N ASN A 509 0.44 29.78 -12.32
CA ASN A 509 -0.73 28.89 -12.35
C ASN A 509 -2.03 29.62 -12.70
N GLN A 510 -2.11 30.95 -12.53
CA GLN A 510 -3.22 31.75 -13.08
C GLN A 510 -3.26 31.66 -14.60
N ILE A 511 -2.10 31.69 -15.26
CA ILE A 511 -1.97 31.53 -16.71
C ILE A 511 -2.39 30.12 -17.13
N TYR A 512 -1.84 29.10 -16.48
CA TYR A 512 -2.15 27.70 -16.81
C TYR A 512 -3.61 27.33 -16.60
N THR A 513 -4.30 28.00 -15.68
CA THR A 513 -5.72 27.75 -15.41
C THR A 513 -6.62 28.69 -16.18
N GLY A 514 -6.12 29.84 -16.64
CA GLY A 514 -6.95 30.95 -17.13
C GLY A 514 -7.87 31.48 -16.02
N HIS A 515 -7.40 31.49 -14.77
CA HIS A 515 -8.13 31.99 -13.60
C HIS A 515 -7.38 33.13 -12.94
N GLY A 516 -8.07 33.91 -12.10
CA GLY A 516 -7.45 34.94 -11.28
C GLY A 516 -7.64 36.35 -11.84
N ILE A 517 -6.55 37.03 -12.18
CA ILE A 517 -6.57 38.46 -12.52
C ILE A 517 -7.04 38.78 -13.95
N PHE A 518 -7.11 37.77 -14.82
CA PHE A 518 -7.52 37.97 -16.22
C PHE A 518 -9.02 38.29 -16.33
N ARG A 519 -9.36 39.27 -17.16
CA ARG A 519 -10.72 39.82 -17.30
C ARG A 519 -11.71 38.79 -17.82
N THR A 520 -11.28 37.84 -18.65
CA THR A 520 -12.13 36.70 -19.06
C THR A 520 -12.60 35.84 -17.89
N TYR A 521 -11.76 35.67 -16.86
CA TYR A 521 -12.16 34.96 -15.64
C TYR A 521 -13.01 35.85 -14.74
N GLN A 522 -12.62 37.12 -14.56
CA GLN A 522 -13.32 38.04 -13.68
C GLN A 522 -14.73 38.38 -14.17
N ASN A 523 -14.93 38.54 -15.48
CA ASN A 523 -16.24 38.73 -16.08
C ASN A 523 -17.17 37.55 -15.74
N ARG A 524 -16.69 36.31 -15.91
CA ARG A 524 -17.49 35.11 -15.65
C ARG A 524 -17.90 34.93 -14.17
N PHE A 525 -17.07 35.36 -13.22
CA PHE A 525 -17.27 35.08 -11.79
C PHE A 525 -17.65 36.30 -10.94
N PHE A 526 -17.39 37.50 -11.42
CA PHE A 526 -17.56 38.75 -10.68
C PHE A 526 -18.20 39.87 -11.52
N ASP A 527 -18.73 39.54 -12.72
CA ASP A 527 -19.45 40.47 -13.59
C ASP A 527 -18.66 41.74 -14.00
N LYS A 528 -17.32 41.66 -13.99
CA LYS A 528 -16.45 42.73 -14.49
C LYS A 528 -16.46 42.79 -16.02
N SER A 529 -15.98 43.89 -16.61
CA SER A 529 -15.79 43.94 -18.07
C SER A 529 -14.93 42.78 -18.56
N ILE A 530 -15.25 42.24 -19.74
CA ILE A 530 -14.45 41.21 -20.43
C ILE A 530 -13.21 41.80 -21.10
N GLU A 531 -13.21 43.12 -21.32
CA GLU A 531 -12.12 43.85 -21.97
C GLU A 531 -10.89 43.94 -21.06
N CYS A 532 -9.72 43.96 -21.69
CA CYS A 532 -8.44 44.18 -21.05
C CYS A 532 -8.40 45.55 -20.35
N HIS A 533 -7.45 45.75 -19.43
CA HIS A 533 -7.26 47.03 -18.75
C HIS A 533 -6.89 48.18 -19.69
N SER A 534 -6.40 47.89 -20.90
CA SER A 534 -6.20 48.90 -21.95
C SER A 534 -7.47 49.23 -22.75
N GLY A 535 -8.55 48.46 -22.60
CA GLY A 535 -9.81 48.60 -23.37
C GLY A 535 -9.75 48.09 -24.81
N GLU A 536 -8.61 47.54 -25.26
CA GLU A 536 -8.38 47.30 -26.69
C GLU A 536 -8.86 45.93 -27.21
N ALA A 537 -9.00 44.94 -26.33
CA ALA A 537 -9.37 43.57 -26.69
C ALA A 537 -9.87 42.78 -25.48
N VAL A 538 -10.29 41.53 -25.70
CA VAL A 538 -10.61 40.57 -24.63
C VAL A 538 -9.38 40.35 -23.73
N GLY A 539 -9.53 40.56 -22.43
CA GLY A 539 -8.43 40.50 -21.46
C GLY A 539 -8.09 39.08 -21.00
N ASP A 540 -7.78 38.18 -21.93
CA ASP A 540 -7.25 36.85 -21.62
C ASP A 540 -5.72 36.87 -21.39
N ALA A 541 -5.17 35.75 -20.91
CA ALA A 541 -3.75 35.66 -20.59
C ALA A 541 -2.85 35.81 -21.82
N GLU A 542 -3.31 35.40 -23.00
CA GLU A 542 -2.50 35.45 -24.22
C GLU A 542 -2.40 36.90 -24.73
N HIS A 543 -3.53 37.61 -24.81
CA HIS A 543 -3.55 39.02 -25.14
C HIS A 543 -2.74 39.85 -24.12
N VAL A 544 -3.02 39.70 -22.83
CA VAL A 544 -2.37 40.49 -21.77
C VAL A 544 -0.86 40.32 -21.81
N LEU A 545 -0.35 39.09 -21.96
CA LEU A 545 1.07 38.82 -21.87
C LEU A 545 1.83 39.03 -23.18
N LEU A 546 1.19 38.86 -24.34
CA LEU A 546 1.90 38.88 -25.63
C LEU A 546 1.59 40.10 -26.50
N ARG A 547 0.43 40.77 -26.31
CA ARG A 547 -0.08 41.76 -27.28
C ARG A 547 -0.53 43.08 -26.66
N CYS A 548 -0.93 43.10 -25.39
CA CYS A 548 -1.49 44.30 -24.75
C CYS A 548 -0.47 45.44 -24.71
N LYS A 549 -0.83 46.63 -25.21
CA LYS A 549 0.07 47.80 -25.29
C LYS A 549 0.51 48.31 -23.92
N LEU A 550 -0.31 48.12 -22.88
CA LEU A 550 0.02 48.50 -21.51
C LEU A 550 1.36 47.92 -21.03
N TRP A 551 1.72 46.73 -21.53
CA TRP A 551 2.93 46.00 -21.13
C TRP A 551 4.02 46.00 -22.21
N GLU A 552 3.88 46.81 -23.26
CA GLU A 552 4.86 46.89 -24.35
C GLU A 552 6.26 47.29 -23.88
N PRO A 553 6.44 48.34 -23.05
CA PRO A 553 7.78 48.72 -22.56
C PRO A 553 8.47 47.60 -21.76
N ASP A 554 7.70 46.88 -20.95
CA ASP A 554 8.19 45.79 -20.11
C ASP A 554 8.51 44.52 -20.92
N ARG A 555 7.88 44.33 -22.09
CA ARG A 555 8.18 43.23 -23.02
C ARG A 555 9.49 43.45 -23.76
N GLU A 556 9.82 44.69 -24.13
CA GLU A 556 11.04 45.02 -24.86
C GLU A 556 12.31 44.90 -23.98
N SER A 557 12.18 45.24 -22.69
CA SER A 557 13.26 45.17 -21.69
C SER A 557 14.02 43.83 -21.63
N PRO A 558 13.37 42.64 -21.59
CA PRO A 558 14.07 41.36 -21.50
C PRO A 558 14.62 40.79 -22.82
N ARG A 559 14.49 41.48 -23.98
CA ARG A 559 14.86 40.98 -25.34
C ARG A 559 14.32 39.56 -25.61
N LEU A 560 13.03 39.34 -25.36
CA LEU A 560 12.38 38.04 -25.58
C LEU A 560 11.84 37.93 -27.01
N ASN A 561 11.88 36.74 -27.60
CA ASN A 561 11.30 36.49 -28.92
C ASN A 561 9.81 36.14 -28.79
N PHE A 562 8.94 37.15 -28.93
CA PHE A 562 7.49 37.01 -28.81
C PHE A 562 6.81 36.34 -30.03
N ASN A 563 7.57 35.90 -31.04
CA ASN A 563 7.04 35.09 -32.14
C ASN A 563 6.80 33.62 -31.72
N LEU A 564 7.31 33.22 -30.56
CA LEU A 564 7.07 31.89 -29.97
C LEU A 564 5.68 31.80 -29.34
N SER A 565 5.13 30.58 -29.26
CA SER A 565 3.87 30.35 -28.55
C SER A 565 4.01 30.62 -27.05
N LEU A 566 2.89 30.95 -26.37
CA LEU A 566 2.88 31.16 -24.93
C LEU A 566 3.45 29.96 -24.14
N LEU A 567 3.22 28.74 -24.61
CA LEU A 567 3.75 27.52 -24.00
C LEU A 567 5.28 27.44 -24.08
N GLU A 568 5.86 27.85 -25.21
CA GLU A 568 7.32 27.87 -25.39
C GLU A 568 7.97 28.96 -24.56
N LEU A 569 7.36 30.15 -24.55
CA LEU A 569 7.82 31.29 -23.74
C LEU A 569 7.80 30.98 -22.25
N LEU A 570 6.80 30.26 -21.74
CA LEU A 570 6.73 29.86 -20.33
C LEU A 570 7.86 28.90 -19.90
N ARG A 571 8.62 28.31 -20.84
CA ARG A 571 9.84 27.54 -20.52
C ARG A 571 11.03 28.46 -20.22
N VAL A 572 11.02 29.70 -20.71
CA VAL A 572 12.06 30.70 -20.50
C VAL A 572 11.93 31.33 -19.12
N VAL A 573 13.04 31.39 -18.36
CA VAL A 573 13.05 31.92 -16.99
C VAL A 573 12.70 33.42 -16.97
N LYS A 574 13.31 34.22 -17.86
CA LYS A 574 13.06 35.66 -17.96
C LYS A 574 11.59 35.99 -18.28
N PHE A 575 10.98 35.25 -19.21
CA PHE A 575 9.56 35.43 -19.51
C PHE A 575 8.66 35.12 -18.30
N ARG A 576 8.95 34.07 -17.52
CA ARG A 576 8.20 33.79 -16.28
C ARG A 576 8.37 34.90 -15.24
N GLN A 577 9.51 35.57 -15.16
CA GLN A 577 9.70 36.73 -14.30
C GLN A 577 8.83 37.91 -14.77
N PHE A 578 8.81 38.19 -16.08
CA PHE A 578 7.91 39.17 -16.68
C PHE A 578 6.43 38.85 -16.40
N CYS A 579 5.99 37.60 -16.60
CA CYS A 579 4.62 37.19 -16.27
C CYS A 579 4.24 37.45 -14.82
N ARG A 580 5.16 37.19 -13.87
CA ARG A 580 4.92 37.48 -12.44
C ARG A 580 4.74 38.97 -12.22
N PHE A 581 5.61 39.78 -12.79
CA PHE A 581 5.54 41.24 -12.70
C PHE A 581 4.18 41.74 -13.20
N VAL A 582 3.78 41.37 -14.41
CA VAL A 582 2.48 41.78 -15.00
C VAL A 582 1.31 41.37 -14.11
N ILE A 583 1.25 40.12 -13.65
CA ILE A 583 0.15 39.64 -12.81
C ILE A 583 0.14 40.35 -11.45
N GLN A 584 1.30 40.61 -10.86
CA GLN A 584 1.40 41.34 -9.59
C GLN A 584 0.96 42.80 -9.74
N SER A 585 1.37 43.46 -10.82
CA SER A 585 0.96 44.83 -11.14
C SER A 585 -0.56 44.92 -11.37
N LEU A 586 -1.14 43.97 -12.12
CA LEU A 586 -2.60 43.89 -12.29
C LEU A 586 -3.34 43.63 -10.97
N LEU A 587 -2.78 42.81 -10.08
CA LEU A 587 -3.37 42.58 -8.75
C LEU A 587 -3.36 43.86 -7.91
N ASN A 588 -2.29 44.66 -7.98
CA ASN A 588 -2.21 45.93 -7.27
C ASN A 588 -3.23 46.95 -7.79
N LEU A 589 -3.43 47.00 -9.12
CA LEU A 589 -4.42 47.88 -9.78
C LEU A 589 -5.88 47.57 -9.40
N GLU A 590 -6.16 46.37 -8.89
CA GLU A 590 -7.50 45.94 -8.48
C GLU A 590 -7.77 46.10 -6.97
N ILE A 591 -6.74 46.48 -6.21
CA ILE A 591 -6.83 46.75 -4.75
C ILE A 591 -7.05 48.25 -4.50
N THR A 592 -6.56 49.10 -5.41
CA THR A 592 -6.83 50.55 -5.49
C THR A 592 -8.14 50.80 -6.22
#